data_AF-A0A3E0I6Z1-F1
#
_entry.id   AF-A0A3E0I6Z1-F1
#
_cell.length_a   1.000
_cell.length_b   1.000
_cell.length_c   1.000
_cell.angle_alpha   90.00
_cell.angle_beta   90.00
_cell.angle_gamma   90.00
#
_symmetry.space_group_name_H-M   'P 1'
#
loop_
_entity.id
_entity.type
_entity.pdbx_description
1 polymer ?
#
loop_
_entity_poly.entity_id
_entity_poly.type
_entity_poly.pdbx_seq_one_letter_code
_entity_poly.pdbx_strand_id
1 'polypeptide(L)'
;MNTTTEHKKRKCTPVKPAGKSISISNYKKFEDCIDFNFNRLGHPCQPLTVAQLNSTKNTISASTVVFIDEELGIKQQDLSVLAYLSYDNSKVPFLNIYVCYDKVPLKGILFRPYRLDFDITIDNMLYTPNAFLQKEGVNLPAPTIEDIPFITSFLWDEDPEGSRGTETTVKQPN
;
A
#
# COMPACT_ATOMS: atom_id res chain seq x y z
N MET A 1 -40.12 -26.53 0.20
CA MET A 1 -38.74 -26.91 0.56
C MET A 1 -37.85 -25.74 0.17
N ASN A 2 -37.43 -24.92 1.13
CA ASN A 2 -36.54 -23.77 0.90
C ASN A 2 -35.11 -24.23 1.15
N THR A 3 -34.31 -24.36 0.09
CA THR A 3 -32.86 -24.53 0.20
C THR A 3 -32.23 -23.16 0.32
N THR A 4 -32.03 -22.72 1.57
CA THR A 4 -31.19 -21.57 1.89
C THR A 4 -29.74 -21.99 1.68
N THR A 5 -29.16 -21.60 0.55
CA THR A 5 -27.73 -21.77 0.31
C THR A 5 -26.98 -20.86 1.28
N GLU A 6 -26.49 -21.40 2.39
CA GLU A 6 -25.53 -20.72 3.25
C GLU A 6 -24.30 -20.39 2.39
N HIS A 7 -24.16 -19.12 2.02
CA HIS A 7 -22.88 -18.59 1.58
C HIS A 7 -21.90 -18.82 2.74
N LYS A 8 -21.11 -19.89 2.64
CA LYS A 8 -19.92 -20.11 3.48
C LYS A 8 -19.17 -18.79 3.52
N LYS A 9 -19.25 -18.07 4.65
CA LYS A 9 -18.39 -16.93 4.93
C LYS A 9 -16.97 -17.43 4.68
N ARG A 10 -16.35 -16.99 3.57
CA ARG A 10 -14.93 -17.21 3.35
C ARG A 10 -14.26 -16.67 4.60
N LYS A 11 -13.59 -17.54 5.36
CA LYS A 11 -12.63 -17.09 6.35
C LYS A 11 -11.53 -16.40 5.55
N CYS A 12 -11.64 -15.09 5.37
CA CYS A 12 -10.48 -14.27 5.00
C CYS A 12 -9.52 -14.40 6.18
N THR A 13 -8.58 -15.34 6.09
CA THR A 13 -7.40 -15.28 6.94
C THR A 13 -6.67 -14.00 6.54
N PRO A 14 -6.39 -13.06 7.44
CA PRO A 14 -5.64 -11.86 7.11
C PRO A 14 -4.30 -12.26 6.50
N VAL A 15 -4.13 -12.04 5.19
CA VAL A 15 -2.85 -12.30 4.51
C VAL A 15 -2.12 -10.98 4.48
N LYS A 16 -1.21 -10.79 5.46
CA LYS A 16 -0.26 -9.66 5.42
C LYS A 16 0.41 -9.64 4.03
N PRO A 17 0.43 -8.50 3.33
CA PRO A 17 1.00 -8.47 2.00
C PRO A 17 2.46 -8.89 2.07
N ALA A 18 2.91 -9.65 1.07
CA ALA A 18 4.32 -9.95 0.93
C ALA A 18 5.09 -8.63 0.76
N GLY A 19 6.30 -8.55 1.32
CA GLY A 19 7.11 -7.34 1.19
C GLY A 19 8.22 -7.23 2.22
N LYS A 20 9.20 -6.39 1.91
CA LYS A 20 10.26 -5.98 2.83
C LYS A 20 9.74 -4.84 3.70
N SER A 21 9.98 -4.92 5.00
CA SER A 21 9.63 -3.83 5.92
C SER A 21 10.47 -2.59 5.60
N ILE A 22 9.81 -1.44 5.54
CA ILE A 22 10.44 -0.14 5.32
C ILE A 22 10.33 0.69 6.61
N SER A 23 11.45 1.27 7.02
CA SER A 23 11.49 2.15 8.18
C SER A 23 10.81 3.47 7.86
N ILE A 24 9.86 3.87 8.71
CA ILE A 24 9.23 5.19 8.67
C ILE A 24 10.25 6.18 9.23
N SER A 25 10.70 7.13 8.41
CA SER A 25 11.67 8.16 8.82
C SER A 25 11.00 9.35 9.49
N ASN A 26 9.74 9.62 9.16
CA ASN A 26 8.95 10.67 9.79
C ASN A 26 7.46 10.31 9.83
N TYR A 27 6.79 10.71 10.91
CA TYR A 27 5.38 10.48 11.16
C TYR A 27 4.70 11.78 11.57
N LYS A 28 3.55 12.07 10.98
CA LYS A 28 2.70 13.20 11.38
C LYS A 28 1.24 12.76 11.48
N LYS A 29 0.67 12.88 12.67
CA LYS A 29 -0.78 12.90 12.89
C LYS A 29 -1.29 14.32 12.65
N PHE A 30 -2.35 14.48 11.86
CA PHE A 30 -3.01 15.78 11.72
C PHE A 30 -4.09 15.92 12.79
N GLU A 31 -4.26 17.13 13.34
CA GLU A 31 -5.28 17.41 14.36
C GLU A 31 -6.68 17.53 13.76
N ASP A 32 -6.78 18.03 12.51
CA ASP A 32 -8.03 18.09 11.79
C ASP A 32 -8.45 16.71 11.25
N CYS A 33 -9.75 16.46 11.25
CA CYS A 33 -10.37 15.30 10.61
C CYS A 33 -11.10 15.72 9.33
N ILE A 34 -11.29 14.76 8.44
CA ILE A 34 -12.11 14.90 7.25
C ILE A 34 -13.41 14.14 7.48
N ASP A 35 -14.53 14.83 7.30
CA ASP A 35 -15.86 14.26 7.38
C ASP A 35 -16.44 13.99 5.99
N PHE A 36 -17.09 12.85 5.82
CA PHE A 36 -17.83 12.48 4.61
C PHE A 36 -19.33 12.49 4.88
N ASN A 37 -20.11 12.97 3.92
CA ASN A 37 -21.56 13.07 4.04
C ASN A 37 -22.30 11.71 4.08
N PHE A 38 -21.59 10.58 4.06
CA PHE A 38 -22.16 9.23 4.09
C PHE A 38 -21.13 8.20 4.59
N ASN A 39 -21.63 7.13 5.22
CA ASN A 39 -20.81 6.02 5.71
C ASN A 39 -20.08 5.33 4.56
N ARG A 40 -18.80 5.04 4.77
CA ARG A 40 -18.07 4.16 3.87
C ARG A 40 -18.46 2.71 4.10
N LEU A 41 -18.39 1.91 3.03
CA LEU A 41 -18.79 0.50 3.05
C LEU A 41 -17.80 -0.44 3.77
N GLY A 42 -16.82 0.12 4.49
CA GLY A 42 -15.85 -0.63 5.31
C GLY A 42 -14.49 -0.85 4.65
N HIS A 43 -14.24 -0.26 3.48
CA HIS A 43 -12.92 -0.30 2.82
C HIS A 43 -12.10 0.96 3.15
N PRO A 44 -10.77 0.89 3.15
CA PRO A 44 -9.91 2.04 3.47
C PRO A 44 -9.92 3.08 2.37
N CYS A 45 -9.55 4.31 2.71
CA CYS A 45 -9.37 5.37 1.70
C CYS A 45 -8.15 5.03 0.87
N GLN A 46 -8.18 5.38 -0.41
CA GLN A 46 -6.96 5.40 -1.20
C GLN A 46 -5.96 6.35 -0.51
N PRO A 47 -4.70 5.93 -0.34
CA PRO A 47 -3.67 6.83 0.17
C PRO A 47 -3.36 7.91 -0.86
N LEU A 48 -2.90 9.07 -0.40
CA LEU A 48 -2.29 10.07 -1.26
C LEU A 48 -0.77 9.94 -1.15
N THR A 49 -0.11 9.55 -2.23
CA THR A 49 1.35 9.38 -2.23
C THR A 49 2.02 10.34 -3.22
N VAL A 50 3.19 10.82 -2.85
CA VAL A 50 4.17 11.45 -3.74
C VAL A 50 5.51 10.76 -3.58
N ALA A 51 6.24 10.61 -4.69
CA ALA A 51 7.55 9.95 -4.67
C ALA A 51 8.54 10.60 -5.64
N GLN A 52 9.81 10.53 -5.27
CA GLN A 52 10.92 11.06 -6.05
C GLN A 52 12.14 10.15 -5.94
N LEU A 53 12.84 9.95 -7.06
CA LEU A 53 14.13 9.29 -7.06
C LEU A 53 15.20 10.21 -6.43
N ASN A 54 15.95 9.66 -5.48
CA ASN A 54 17.09 10.28 -4.85
C ASN A 54 18.36 9.59 -5.33
N SER A 55 18.89 10.02 -6.48
CA SER A 55 20.06 9.40 -7.11
C SER A 55 21.32 9.44 -6.23
N THR A 56 21.48 10.45 -5.39
CA THR A 56 22.63 10.55 -4.48
C THR A 56 22.63 9.45 -3.42
N LYS A 57 21.44 9.07 -2.94
CA LYS A 57 21.29 8.01 -1.92
C LYS A 57 20.97 6.64 -2.49
N ASN A 58 20.73 6.55 -3.81
CA ASN A 58 20.20 5.36 -4.45
C ASN A 58 18.88 4.89 -3.80
N THR A 59 17.98 5.83 -3.49
CA THR A 59 16.68 5.56 -2.86
C THR A 59 15.52 6.18 -3.61
N ILE A 60 14.30 5.66 -3.43
CA ILE A 60 13.06 6.38 -3.73
C ILE A 60 12.55 6.94 -2.41
N SER A 61 12.50 8.26 -2.31
CA SER A 61 11.89 8.97 -1.20
C SER A 61 10.39 9.09 -1.46
N ALA A 62 9.56 8.64 -0.52
CA ALA A 62 8.11 8.69 -0.63
C ALA A 62 7.49 9.36 0.60
N SER A 63 6.43 10.12 0.37
CA SER A 63 5.56 10.68 1.40
C SER A 63 4.13 10.25 1.12
N THR A 64 3.53 9.53 2.07
CA THR A 64 2.18 8.96 1.93
C THR A 64 1.28 9.47 3.03
N VAL A 65 0.13 10.02 2.66
CA VAL A 65 -0.96 10.37 3.58
C VAL A 65 -2.03 9.30 3.51
N VAL A 66 -2.35 8.72 4.66
CA VAL A 66 -3.44 7.75 4.82
C VAL A 66 -4.55 8.35 5.65
N PHE A 67 -5.79 8.00 5.34
CA PHE A 67 -6.98 8.45 6.05
C PHE A 67 -7.60 7.24 6.74
N ILE A 68 -7.56 7.24 8.07
CA ILE A 68 -8.05 6.13 8.89
C ILE A 68 -9.17 6.65 9.78
N ASP A 69 -10.19 5.81 10.00
CA ASP A 69 -11.32 6.13 10.85
C ASP A 69 -10.85 6.60 12.23
N GLU A 70 -11.34 7.75 12.69
CA GLU A 70 -10.89 8.36 13.93
C GLU A 70 -11.19 7.50 15.16
N GLU A 71 -12.29 6.74 15.14
CA GLU A 71 -12.69 5.91 16.28
C GLU A 71 -11.68 4.78 16.54
N LEU A 72 -10.86 4.41 15.54
CA LEU A 72 -9.80 3.40 15.71
C LEU A 72 -8.63 3.90 16.56
N GLY A 73 -8.50 5.20 16.81
CA GLY A 73 -7.49 5.77 17.69
C GLY A 73 -6.07 5.34 17.35
N ILE A 74 -5.74 5.27 16.06
CA ILE A 74 -4.44 4.80 15.55
C ILE A 74 -3.29 5.64 16.13
N LYS A 75 -2.27 4.95 16.61
CA LYS A 75 -1.00 5.50 17.07
C LYS A 75 0.11 5.14 16.09
N GLN A 76 1.27 5.81 16.20
CA GLN A 76 2.41 5.56 15.33
C GLN A 76 2.85 4.09 15.32
N GLN A 77 2.88 3.44 16.49
CA GLN A 77 3.27 2.03 16.60
C GLN A 77 2.29 1.04 15.95
N ASP A 78 1.06 1.49 15.66
CA ASP A 78 0.06 0.67 14.99
C ASP A 78 0.28 0.66 13.47
N LEU A 79 1.15 1.53 12.94
CA LEU A 79 1.42 1.69 11.52
C LEU A 79 2.75 1.05 11.12
N SER A 80 2.73 0.34 10.00
CA SER A 80 3.94 -0.17 9.36
C SER A 80 3.87 0.01 7.84
N VAL A 81 5.03 0.05 7.20
CA VAL A 81 5.14 0.15 5.74
C VAL A 81 5.85 -1.09 5.22
N LEU A 82 5.24 -1.75 4.24
CA LEU A 82 5.85 -2.83 3.48
C LEU A 82 6.03 -2.37 2.03
N ALA A 83 7.15 -2.72 1.42
CA ALA A 83 7.39 -2.51 0.00
C ALA A 83 7.63 -3.84 -0.70
N TYR A 84 7.09 -3.96 -1.90
CA TYR A 84 7.21 -5.16 -2.71
C TYR A 84 7.40 -4.81 -4.18
N LEU A 85 8.42 -5.40 -4.79
CA LEU A 85 8.77 -5.16 -6.18
C LEU A 85 7.99 -6.11 -7.09
N SER A 86 7.36 -5.57 -8.14
CA SER A 86 6.59 -6.34 -9.11
C SER A 86 6.75 -5.81 -10.53
N TYR A 87 6.07 -6.46 -11.48
CA TYR A 87 6.01 -6.10 -12.89
C TYR A 87 4.57 -6.03 -13.35
N ASP A 88 4.25 -5.05 -14.18
CA ASP A 88 2.95 -5.01 -14.85
C ASP A 88 2.89 -6.03 -16.00
N ASN A 89 1.75 -6.13 -16.69
CA ASN A 89 1.61 -7.05 -17.83
C ASN A 89 2.47 -6.64 -19.04
N SER A 90 2.95 -5.40 -19.08
CA SER A 90 3.85 -4.84 -20.10
C SER A 90 5.33 -5.03 -19.76
N LYS A 91 5.65 -5.75 -18.66
CA LYS A 91 7.02 -6.02 -18.18
C LYS A 91 7.73 -4.76 -17.65
N VAL A 92 6.98 -3.75 -17.22
CA VAL A 92 7.51 -2.56 -16.56
C VAL A 92 7.61 -2.82 -15.05
N PRO A 93 8.78 -2.65 -14.42
CA PRO A 93 8.92 -2.86 -12.98
C PRO A 93 8.29 -1.71 -12.20
N PHE A 94 7.70 -2.02 -11.05
CA PHE A 94 7.11 -1.02 -10.16
C PHE A 94 7.12 -1.48 -8.70
N LEU A 95 6.98 -0.53 -7.78
CA LEU A 95 6.89 -0.83 -6.35
C LEU A 95 5.44 -0.77 -5.88
N ASN A 96 5.00 -1.82 -5.19
CA ASN A 96 3.83 -1.79 -4.35
C ASN A 96 4.22 -1.35 -2.94
N ILE A 97 3.50 -0.39 -2.39
CA ILE A 97 3.65 0.10 -1.02
C ILE A 97 2.38 -0.20 -0.25
N TYR A 98 2.50 -0.88 0.87
CA TYR A 98 1.39 -1.18 1.76
C TYR A 98 1.60 -0.46 3.08
N VAL A 99 0.78 0.55 3.35
CA VAL A 99 0.64 1.09 4.71
C VAL A 99 -0.33 0.19 5.45
N CYS A 100 0.16 -0.50 6.46
CA CYS A 100 -0.59 -1.52 7.19
C CYS A 100 -0.91 -1.02 8.60
N TYR A 101 -2.10 -1.34 9.09
CA TYR A 101 -2.45 -1.27 10.50
C TYR A 101 -3.24 -2.52 10.91
N ASP A 102 -3.02 -2.98 12.15
CA ASP A 102 -3.59 -4.23 12.67
C ASP A 102 -4.87 -3.93 13.47
N LYS A 103 -5.87 -3.34 12.80
CA LYS A 103 -7.19 -3.08 13.38
C LYS A 103 -8.28 -3.29 12.33
N VAL A 104 -9.41 -3.84 12.78
CA VAL A 104 -10.59 -4.04 11.95
C VAL A 104 -11.17 -2.68 11.50
N PRO A 105 -11.37 -2.46 10.19
CA PRO A 105 -12.05 -1.27 9.67
C PRO A 105 -13.44 -1.05 10.24
N LEU A 106 -13.76 0.22 10.47
CA LEU A 106 -15.11 0.67 10.79
C LEU A 106 -15.78 1.29 9.57
N LYS A 107 -17.11 1.39 9.63
CA LYS A 107 -17.94 2.07 8.61
C LYS A 107 -18.22 3.51 9.02
N GLY A 108 -17.19 4.28 9.38
CA GLY A 108 -17.36 5.65 9.82
C GLY A 108 -17.43 6.67 8.69
N ILE A 109 -17.67 7.92 9.11
CA ILE A 109 -17.67 9.14 8.28
C ILE A 109 -16.49 10.05 8.58
N LEU A 110 -15.89 9.93 9.76
CA LEU A 110 -14.83 10.82 10.24
C LEU A 110 -13.47 10.13 10.15
N PHE A 111 -12.58 10.70 9.35
CA PHE A 111 -11.26 10.13 9.09
C PHE A 111 -10.17 11.08 9.50
N ARG A 112 -9.19 10.56 10.23
CA ARG A 112 -7.99 11.30 10.57
C ARG A 112 -6.87 11.04 9.56
N PRO A 113 -6.22 12.09 9.03
CA PRO A 113 -5.04 11.95 8.19
C PRO A 113 -3.79 11.63 9.02
N TYR A 114 -2.94 10.77 8.46
CA TYR A 114 -1.59 10.45 8.95
C TYR A 114 -0.61 10.50 7.80
N ARG A 115 0.47 11.28 7.91
CA ARG A 115 1.57 11.30 6.93
C ARG A 115 2.73 10.43 7.41
N LEU A 116 3.20 9.58 6.52
CA LEU A 116 4.37 8.72 6.67
C LEU A 116 5.38 9.10 5.59
N ASP A 117 6.58 9.50 6.01
CA ASP A 117 7.71 9.71 5.10
C ASP A 117 8.68 8.55 5.27
N PHE A 118 9.24 8.04 4.17
CA PHE A 118 10.17 6.90 4.17
C PHE A 118 11.04 6.88 2.91
N ASP A 119 12.19 6.23 3.01
CA ASP A 119 13.12 6.00 1.92
C ASP A 119 13.18 4.49 1.61
N ILE A 120 13.12 4.15 0.32
CA ILE A 120 13.11 2.77 -0.15
C ILE A 120 14.41 2.47 -0.89
N THR A 121 15.09 1.40 -0.49
CA THR A 121 16.15 0.74 -1.29
C THR A 121 15.60 -0.56 -1.84
N ILE A 122 15.83 -0.81 -3.13
CA ILE A 122 15.37 -2.07 -3.75
C ILE A 122 16.41 -3.19 -3.66
N ASP A 123 17.63 -2.88 -3.20
CA ASP A 123 18.68 -3.88 -2.99
C ASP A 123 18.17 -5.01 -2.09
N ASN A 124 18.33 -6.24 -2.58
CA ASN A 124 17.89 -7.48 -1.94
C ASN A 124 16.37 -7.57 -1.68
N MET A 125 15.55 -6.82 -2.39
CA MET A 125 14.12 -7.10 -2.43
C MET A 125 13.87 -8.34 -3.28
N LEU A 126 13.15 -9.31 -2.72
CA LEU A 126 12.58 -10.38 -3.50
C LEU A 126 11.55 -9.77 -4.45
N TYR A 127 11.63 -10.14 -5.73
CA TYR A 127 10.58 -9.86 -6.70
C TYR A 127 9.93 -11.17 -7.12
N THR A 128 8.64 -11.15 -7.37
CA THR A 128 7.96 -12.25 -8.04
C THR A 128 7.16 -11.66 -9.19
N PRO A 129 7.39 -12.10 -10.44
CA PRO A 129 6.56 -11.66 -11.55
C PRO A 129 5.09 -11.94 -11.25
N ASN A 130 4.18 -11.16 -11.80
CA ASN A 130 2.75 -11.42 -11.64
C ASN A 130 2.38 -12.81 -12.24
N ALA A 131 1.21 -13.34 -11.88
CA ALA A 131 0.78 -14.67 -12.31
C ALA A 131 0.69 -14.85 -13.84
N PHE A 132 0.48 -13.76 -14.58
CA PHE A 132 0.50 -13.78 -16.05
C PHE A 132 1.90 -14.04 -16.57
N LEU A 133 2.89 -13.24 -16.14
CA LEU A 133 4.29 -13.38 -16.55
C LEU A 133 4.91 -14.71 -16.10
N GLN A 134 4.51 -15.23 -14.93
CA GLN A 134 4.92 -16.56 -14.48
C GLN A 134 4.43 -17.67 -15.43
N LYS A 135 3.18 -17.58 -15.90
CA LYS A 135 2.61 -18.55 -16.85
C LYS A 135 3.27 -18.49 -18.22
N GLU A 136 3.72 -17.31 -18.63
CA GLU A 136 4.48 -17.14 -19.87
C GLU A 136 5.94 -17.61 -19.77
N GLY A 137 6.42 -18.00 -18.58
CA GLY A 137 7.79 -18.45 -18.37
C GLY A 137 8.83 -17.33 -18.58
N VAL A 138 8.42 -16.07 -18.43
CA VAL A 138 9.29 -14.91 -18.66
C VAL A 138 10.20 -14.72 -17.45
N ASN A 139 11.52 -14.82 -17.68
CA ASN A 139 12.53 -14.52 -16.68
C ASN A 139 13.04 -13.08 -16.90
N LEU A 140 12.57 -12.12 -16.11
CA LEU A 140 13.01 -10.73 -16.17
C LEU A 140 14.22 -10.53 -15.24
N PRO A 141 15.23 -9.72 -15.61
CA PRO A 141 16.32 -9.40 -14.70
C PRO A 141 15.78 -8.61 -13.50
N ALA A 142 16.46 -8.69 -12.35
CA ALA A 142 16.14 -7.80 -11.22
C ALA A 142 16.30 -6.34 -11.67
N PRO A 143 15.31 -5.47 -11.47
CA PRO A 143 15.38 -4.08 -11.88
C PRO A 143 16.29 -3.30 -10.93
N THR A 144 16.87 -2.20 -11.41
CA THR A 144 17.52 -1.19 -10.57
C THR A 144 16.52 -0.12 -10.16
N ILE A 145 16.91 0.77 -9.24
CA ILE A 145 15.96 1.75 -8.70
C ILE A 145 15.57 2.81 -9.72
N GLU A 146 16.47 3.06 -10.68
CA GLU A 146 16.25 3.93 -11.83
C GLU A 146 15.22 3.37 -12.80
N ASP A 147 15.04 2.05 -12.83
CA ASP A 147 14.07 1.39 -13.71
C ASP A 147 12.62 1.58 -13.24
N ILE A 148 12.40 2.05 -11.99
CA ILE A 148 11.08 2.17 -11.37
C ILE A 148 10.40 3.48 -11.78
N PRO A 149 9.42 3.47 -12.71
CA PRO A 149 8.82 4.71 -13.22
C PRO A 149 7.64 5.18 -12.37
N PHE A 150 7.05 4.30 -11.57
CA PHE A 150 5.89 4.57 -10.73
C PHE A 150 5.86 3.65 -9.51
N ILE A 151 5.09 4.08 -8.51
CA ILE A 151 4.75 3.28 -7.33
C ILE A 151 3.23 3.19 -7.21
N THR A 152 2.74 2.06 -6.69
CA THR A 152 1.34 1.88 -6.33
C THR A 152 1.25 1.74 -4.82
N SER A 153 0.50 2.62 -4.18
CA SER A 153 0.35 2.65 -2.72
C SER A 153 -1.02 2.18 -2.30
N PHE A 154 -1.11 1.36 -1.25
CA PHE A 154 -2.35 0.84 -0.67
C PHE A 154 -2.38 1.12 0.83
N LEU A 155 -3.57 1.38 1.35
CA LEU A 155 -3.86 1.25 2.77
C LEU A 155 -4.45 -0.14 2.99
N TRP A 156 -3.74 -0.99 3.73
CA TRP A 156 -4.08 -2.39 3.97
C TRP A 156 -4.64 -2.60 5.38
N ASP A 157 -5.75 -3.33 5.44
CA ASP A 157 -6.66 -3.38 6.60
C ASP A 157 -7.18 -4.79 6.90
N GLU A 158 -6.34 -5.81 6.71
CA GLU A 158 -6.62 -7.24 6.91
C GLU A 158 -7.33 -7.98 5.75
N ASP A 159 -7.96 -7.29 4.79
CA ASP A 159 -8.56 -7.94 3.60
C ASP A 159 -7.89 -7.48 2.28
N PRO A 160 -7.15 -8.35 1.57
CA PRO A 160 -6.58 -8.02 0.27
C PRO A 160 -7.63 -7.71 -0.81
N GLU A 161 -8.89 -8.18 -0.68
CA GLU A 161 -9.96 -7.83 -1.63
C GLU A 161 -10.50 -6.40 -1.40
N GLY A 162 -10.28 -5.81 -0.21
CA GLY A 162 -10.79 -4.49 0.17
C GLY A 162 -9.80 -3.32 0.01
N SER A 163 -8.52 -3.62 -0.19
CA SER A 163 -7.46 -2.61 -0.30
C SER A 163 -7.67 -1.71 -1.53
N ARG A 164 -7.68 -0.39 -1.33
CA ARG A 164 -7.76 0.59 -2.42
C ARG A 164 -6.45 1.34 -2.52
N GLY A 165 -5.88 1.39 -3.72
CA GLY A 165 -4.60 2.02 -3.96
C GLY A 165 -4.63 3.22 -4.88
N THR A 166 -3.49 3.90 -4.96
CA THR A 166 -3.20 5.03 -5.83
C THR A 166 -1.91 4.74 -6.57
N GLU A 167 -1.90 4.95 -7.88
CA GLU A 167 -0.68 4.94 -8.69
C GLU A 167 -0.08 6.35 -8.72
N THR A 168 1.24 6.45 -8.59
CA THR A 168 1.96 7.73 -8.62
C THR A 168 3.27 7.58 -9.38
N THR A 169 3.49 8.48 -10.34
CA THR A 169 4.76 8.57 -11.08
C THR A 169 5.90 8.94 -10.14
N VAL A 170 7.03 8.24 -10.27
CA VAL A 170 8.28 8.61 -9.59
C VAL A 170 8.87 9.79 -10.33
N LYS A 171 8.95 10.94 -9.65
CA LYS A 171 9.61 12.12 -10.21
C LYS A 171 11.11 11.84 -10.34
N GLN A 172 11.64 11.99 -11.54
CA GLN A 172 13.08 11.89 -11.80
C GLN A 172 13.82 13.12 -11.25
N PRO A 173 15.11 13.00 -10.88
CA PRO A 173 15.93 14.16 -10.58
C PRO A 173 16.05 15.04 -11.82
N ASN A 174 15.99 16.36 -11.64
CA ASN A 174 16.27 17.31 -12.71
C ASN A 174 17.76 17.36 -13.03
#